data_AF-A0A9N8ZAR4-F1
#
_entry.id   AF-A0A9N8ZAR4-F1
#
_cell.length_a   1.000
_cell.length_b   1.000
_cell.length_c   1.000
_cell.angle_alpha   90.00
_cell.angle_beta   90.00
_cell.angle_gamma   90.00
#
_symmetry.space_group_name_H-M   'P 1'
#
loop_
_entity.id
_entity.type
_entity.pdbx_description
1 polymer ?
#
loop_
_entity_poly.entity_id
_entity_poly.type
_entity_poly.pdbx_seq_one_letter_code
_entity_poly.pdbx_strand_id
1 'polypeptide(L)'
;MDTIRLNSTRCAKIVAGTQLDSDITAGQVPQFVYYVPNQKNDGHDTGVAFANNWLQNWLEPKLTQPAFTNNTLIFITFDEDDGTEGNHIYSALVGSPVVPPTNHNDNTACTHYSYLATKLNFTSLQMLDLEINRN
;
A
#
# COMPACT_ATOMS: atom_id res chain seq x y z
N MET A 1 -9.84 22.25 3.10
CA MET A 1 -8.78 21.29 2.76
C MET A 1 -8.15 21.74 1.46
N ASP A 2 -6.85 22.06 1.46
CA ASP A 2 -6.14 22.40 0.22
C ASP A 2 -5.95 21.14 -0.63
N THR A 3 -6.58 21.15 -1.80
CA THR A 3 -6.52 20.04 -2.75
C THR A 3 -5.11 19.89 -3.29
N ILE A 4 -4.64 18.65 -3.45
CA ILE A 4 -3.30 18.36 -4.01
C ILE A 4 -3.12 19.05 -5.35
N ARG A 5 -4.17 19.04 -6.19
CA ARG A 5 -4.18 19.62 -7.55
C ARG A 5 -3.90 21.13 -7.60
N LEU A 6 -4.17 21.87 -6.52
CA LEU A 6 -3.94 23.32 -6.46
C LEU A 6 -2.61 23.70 -5.81
N ASN A 7 -1.80 22.71 -5.39
CA ASN A 7 -0.51 22.93 -4.77
C ASN A 7 0.59 22.28 -5.63
N SER A 8 1.31 23.10 -6.40
CA SER A 8 2.34 22.62 -7.34
C SER A 8 3.43 21.77 -6.67
N THR A 9 3.83 22.11 -5.45
CA THR A 9 4.82 21.34 -4.68
C THR A 9 4.30 19.94 -4.32
N ARG A 10 3.01 19.82 -3.98
CA ARG A 10 2.39 18.51 -3.69
C ARG A 10 2.12 17.72 -4.97
N CYS A 11 1.69 18.37 -6.05
CA CYS A 11 1.56 17.74 -7.37
C CYS A 11 2.88 17.14 -7.86
N ALA A 12 4.01 17.81 -7.62
CA ALA A 12 5.33 17.31 -7.99
C ALA A 12 5.75 16.03 -7.23
N LYS A 13 4.98 15.59 -6.21
CA LYS A 13 5.17 14.32 -5.51
C LYS A 13 4.39 13.16 -6.12
N ILE A 14 3.59 13.41 -7.16
CA ILE A 14 2.98 12.36 -7.98
C ILE A 14 4.00 11.98 -9.04
N VAL A 15 4.57 10.78 -8.90
CA VAL A 15 5.74 10.32 -9.65
C VAL A 15 5.51 8.90 -10.16
N ALA A 16 6.33 8.46 -11.11
CA ALA A 16 6.32 7.07 -11.57
C ALA A 16 6.78 6.13 -10.45
N GLY A 17 6.28 4.90 -10.45
CA GLY A 17 6.62 3.89 -9.44
C GLY A 17 8.12 3.59 -9.32
N THR A 18 8.90 3.77 -10.39
CA THR A 18 10.36 3.62 -10.39
C THR A 18 11.08 4.63 -9.49
N GLN A 19 10.42 5.74 -9.13
CA GLN A 19 10.96 6.68 -8.14
C GLN A 19 11.10 6.00 -6.78
N LEU A 20 10.16 5.14 -6.38
CA LEU A 20 10.23 4.42 -5.12
C LEU A 20 11.47 3.50 -5.08
N ASP A 21 11.80 2.82 -6.19
CA ASP A 21 13.00 1.99 -6.28
C ASP A 21 14.28 2.82 -6.11
N SER A 22 14.28 4.03 -6.68
CA SER A 22 15.39 4.99 -6.54
C SER A 22 15.52 5.48 -5.10
N ASP A 23 14.40 5.80 -4.45
CA ASP A 23 14.35 6.26 -3.06
C ASP A 23 14.80 5.17 -2.09
N ILE A 24 14.40 3.92 -2.31
CA ILE A 24 14.87 2.75 -1.54
C ILE A 24 16.38 2.59 -1.68
N THR A 25 16.90 2.64 -2.91
CA THR A 25 18.33 2.50 -3.20
C THR A 25 19.15 3.61 -2.55
N ALA A 26 18.62 4.83 -2.50
CA ALA A 26 19.27 5.98 -1.87
C ALA A 26 19.10 6.05 -0.35
N GLY A 27 18.28 5.18 0.26
CA GLY A 27 17.94 5.26 1.69
C GLY A 27 17.12 6.51 2.04
N GLN A 28 16.33 7.02 1.10
CA GLN A 28 15.53 8.25 1.22
C GLN A 28 14.03 7.96 1.02
N VAL A 29 13.56 6.79 1.47
CA VAL A 29 12.15 6.39 1.35
C VAL A 29 11.26 7.42 2.08
N PRO A 30 10.23 7.96 1.42
CA PRO A 30 9.31 8.91 2.04
C PRO A 30 8.59 8.30 3.25
N GLN A 31 8.21 9.16 4.21
CA GLN A 31 7.41 8.77 5.38
C GLN A 31 6.05 8.15 4.99
N PHE A 32 5.48 8.57 3.86
CA PHE A 32 4.23 8.04 3.35
C PHE A 32 4.33 7.86 1.85
N VAL A 33 4.00 6.66 1.38
CA VAL A 33 3.93 6.27 -0.02
C VAL A 33 2.55 5.69 -0.27
N TYR A 34 1.89 6.19 -1.30
CA TYR A 34 0.66 5.63 -1.84
C TYR A 34 0.96 5.16 -3.25
N TYR A 35 0.91 3.85 -3.46
CA TYR A 35 1.31 3.18 -4.68
C TYR A 35 0.10 2.47 -5.28
N VAL A 36 -0.21 2.86 -6.52
CA VAL A 36 -1.23 2.18 -7.32
C VAL A 36 -0.50 1.54 -8.51
N PRO A 37 -0.57 0.21 -8.70
CA PRO A 37 -0.05 -0.44 -9.89
C PRO A 37 -0.79 0.02 -11.16
N ASN A 38 -0.33 -0.43 -12.32
CA ASN A 38 -1.11 -0.24 -13.54
C ASN A 38 -2.27 -1.26 -13.62
N GLN A 39 -3.20 -1.05 -14.56
CA GLN A 39 -4.42 -1.85 -14.78
C GLN A 39 -4.22 -3.37 -15.04
N LYS A 40 -2.98 -3.80 -15.29
CA LYS A 40 -2.65 -5.24 -15.36
C LYS A 40 -2.21 -5.73 -13.98
N ASN A 41 -1.30 -4.99 -13.38
CA ASN A 41 -0.67 -5.37 -12.13
C ASN A 41 -1.61 -5.23 -10.92
N ASP A 42 -2.64 -4.40 -11.04
CA ASP A 42 -3.67 -4.22 -10.02
C ASP A 42 -4.77 -5.30 -10.11
N GLY A 43 -4.81 -6.13 -11.16
CA GLY A 43 -5.76 -7.23 -11.27
C GLY A 43 -7.07 -6.89 -11.97
N HIS A 44 -7.24 -5.66 -12.48
CA HIS A 44 -8.43 -5.21 -13.18
C HIS A 44 -8.59 -5.92 -14.54
N ASP A 45 -7.55 -5.93 -15.37
CA ASP A 45 -7.60 -6.52 -16.72
C ASP A 45 -7.18 -7.99 -16.78
N THR A 46 -6.43 -8.45 -15.78
CA THR A 46 -5.74 -9.76 -15.81
C THR A 46 -6.09 -10.67 -14.64
N GLY A 47 -6.90 -10.19 -13.69
CA GLY A 47 -7.35 -10.92 -12.51
C GLY A 47 -6.28 -11.12 -11.42
N VAL A 48 -6.72 -11.64 -10.28
CA VAL A 48 -5.88 -11.74 -9.05
C VAL A 48 -4.69 -12.68 -9.18
N ALA A 49 -4.78 -13.74 -9.99
CA ALA A 49 -3.63 -14.64 -10.14
C ALA A 49 -2.42 -13.89 -10.75
N PHE A 50 -2.67 -13.03 -11.73
CA PHE A 50 -1.65 -12.18 -12.33
C PHE A 50 -1.18 -11.09 -11.36
N ALA A 51 -2.11 -10.38 -10.71
CA ALA A 51 -1.78 -9.34 -9.73
C ALA A 51 -0.95 -9.88 -8.56
N ASN A 52 -1.29 -11.06 -8.05
CA ASN A 52 -0.55 -11.75 -6.99
C ASN A 52 0.87 -12.13 -7.44
N ASN A 53 1.04 -12.66 -8.65
CA ASN A 53 2.37 -12.96 -9.19
C ASN A 53 3.21 -11.69 -9.35
N TRP A 54 2.60 -10.62 -9.86
CA TRP A 54 3.26 -9.32 -9.95
C TRP A 54 3.65 -8.80 -8.57
N LEU A 55 2.74 -8.84 -7.61
CA LEU A 55 2.95 -8.35 -6.25
C LEU A 55 4.11 -9.07 -5.56
N GLN A 56 4.15 -10.39 -5.64
CA GLN A 56 5.25 -11.19 -5.08
C GLN A 56 6.59 -10.75 -5.68
N ASN A 57 6.69 -10.69 -7.01
CA ASN A 57 7.91 -10.29 -7.70
C ASN A 57 8.31 -8.83 -7.40
N TRP A 58 7.34 -7.94 -7.17
CA TRP A 58 7.58 -6.54 -6.89
C TRP A 58 7.97 -6.27 -5.43
N LEU A 59 7.33 -6.96 -4.49
CA LEU A 59 7.44 -6.72 -3.05
C LEU A 59 8.58 -7.52 -2.40
N GLU A 60 8.74 -8.80 -2.72
CA GLU A 60 9.74 -9.66 -2.07
C GLU A 60 11.17 -9.10 -2.14
N PRO A 61 11.66 -8.60 -3.29
CA PRO A 61 13.00 -8.00 -3.36
C PRO A 61 13.14 -6.72 -2.52
N LYS A 62 12.04 -6.00 -2.27
CA LYS A 62 12.04 -4.79 -1.43
C LYS A 62 12.05 -5.16 0.05
N LEU A 63 11.41 -6.26 0.44
CA LEU A 63 11.44 -6.77 1.81
C LEU A 63 12.84 -7.16 2.27
N THR A 64 13.79 -7.39 1.35
CA THR A 64 15.20 -7.63 1.71
C THR A 64 16.00 -6.34 1.93
N GLN A 65 15.42 -5.16 1.70
CA GLN A 65 16.10 -3.87 1.82
C GLN A 65 15.79 -3.21 3.18
N PRO A 66 16.78 -3.03 4.08
CA PRO A 66 16.55 -2.38 5.37
C PRO A 66 16.01 -0.95 5.24
N ALA A 67 16.42 -0.23 4.19
CA ALA A 67 15.90 1.11 3.88
C ALA A 67 14.38 1.15 3.66
N PHE A 68 13.78 0.02 3.29
CA PHE A 68 12.35 -0.13 3.02
C PHE A 68 11.59 -0.80 4.17
N THR A 69 12.24 -1.68 4.94
CA THR A 69 11.55 -2.48 5.98
C THR A 69 11.69 -1.95 7.39
N ASN A 70 12.71 -1.15 7.67
CA ASN A 70 13.00 -0.73 9.04
C ASN A 70 12.00 0.35 9.48
N ASN A 71 11.18 0.03 10.49
CA ASN A 71 10.12 0.92 10.99
C ASN A 71 9.05 1.27 9.94
N THR A 72 8.73 0.29 9.08
CA THR A 72 7.77 0.43 7.98
C THR A 72 6.55 -0.45 8.20
N LEU A 73 5.37 0.13 8.04
CA LEU A 73 4.10 -0.57 7.92
C LEU A 73 3.67 -0.56 6.44
N ILE A 74 3.48 -1.74 5.88
CA ILE A 74 2.96 -1.93 4.53
C ILE A 74 1.51 -2.38 4.66
N PHE A 75 0.59 -1.61 4.10
CA PHE A 75 -0.82 -1.92 3.99
C PHE A 75 -1.10 -2.29 2.53
N ILE A 76 -1.61 -3.50 2.32
CA ILE A 76 -1.99 -4.01 1.00
C ILE A 76 -3.50 -4.19 1.04
N THR A 77 -4.20 -3.55 0.12
CA THR A 77 -5.66 -3.57 0.06
C THR A 77 -6.18 -3.53 -1.36
N PHE A 78 -7.48 -3.79 -1.51
CA PHE A 78 -8.24 -3.44 -2.70
C PHE A 78 -9.09 -2.20 -2.44
N ASP A 79 -9.48 -1.46 -3.48
CA ASP A 79 -10.42 -0.35 -3.39
C ASP A 79 -11.89 -0.81 -3.48
N GLU A 80 -12.14 -1.91 -4.19
CA GLU A 80 -13.45 -2.54 -4.33
C GLU A 80 -13.40 -4.07 -4.46
N ASP A 81 -14.54 -4.72 -4.24
CA ASP A 81 -14.79 -6.12 -4.60
C ASP A 81 -15.29 -6.24 -6.06
N ASP A 82 -15.70 -7.44 -6.50
CA ASP A 82 -16.23 -7.70 -7.85
C ASP A 82 -17.69 -7.24 -8.04
N GLY A 83 -18.07 -6.14 -7.37
CA GLY A 83 -19.42 -5.56 -7.43
C GLY A 83 -20.46 -6.34 -6.62
N THR A 84 -20.03 -7.10 -5.61
CA THR A 84 -20.93 -7.91 -4.78
C THR A 84 -21.49 -7.13 -3.59
N GLU A 85 -22.53 -7.67 -2.95
CA GLU A 85 -23.10 -7.04 -1.76
C GLU A 85 -22.08 -7.05 -0.61
N GLY A 86 -21.72 -5.86 -0.14
CA GLY A 86 -20.92 -5.68 1.08
C GLY A 86 -19.52 -5.13 0.86
N ASN A 87 -19.05 -5.02 -0.39
CA ASN A 87 -17.71 -4.51 -0.74
C ASN A 87 -16.59 -5.14 0.11
N HIS A 88 -16.60 -6.47 0.19
CA HIS A 88 -15.70 -7.19 1.08
C HIS A 88 -14.36 -7.46 0.40
N ILE A 89 -13.36 -6.69 0.81
CA ILE A 89 -12.02 -6.66 0.21
C ILE A 89 -10.98 -7.38 1.07
N TYR A 90 -9.93 -7.87 0.41
CA TYR A 90 -8.73 -8.34 1.11
C TYR A 90 -7.93 -7.14 1.61
N SER A 91 -7.39 -7.27 2.83
CA SER A 91 -6.53 -6.28 3.46
C SER A 91 -5.47 -6.99 4.29
N ALA A 92 -4.22 -6.55 4.20
CA ALA A 92 -3.10 -7.10 4.97
C ALA A 92 -2.16 -6.02 5.48
N LEU A 93 -1.72 -6.16 6.73
CA LEU A 93 -0.68 -5.35 7.33
C LEU A 93 0.60 -6.18 7.46
N VAL A 94 1.70 -5.66 6.93
CA VAL A 94 3.01 -6.33 6.92
C VAL A 94 4.08 -5.36 7.42
N GLY A 95 5.00 -5.83 8.25
CA GLY A 95 6.18 -5.06 8.66
C GLY A 95 6.48 -5.10 10.15
N SER A 96 7.59 -4.46 10.54
CA SER A 96 8.07 -4.43 11.93
C SER A 96 7.09 -3.85 12.98
N PRO A 97 6.16 -2.93 12.63
CA PRO A 97 5.18 -2.40 13.58
C PRO A 97 3.99 -3.33 13.84
N VAL A 98 3.82 -4.40 13.05
CA VAL A 98 2.74 -5.38 13.24
C VAL A 98 3.07 -6.21 14.49
N VAL A 99 2.32 -5.99 15.56
CA VAL A 99 2.52 -6.68 16.84
C VAL A 99 2.00 -8.12 16.78
N PRO A 100 2.66 -9.09 17.45
CA PRO A 100 2.16 -10.44 17.55
C PRO A 100 0.74 -10.52 18.16
N PRO A 101 -0.08 -11.49 17.73
CA PRO A 101 0.24 -12.56 16.79
C PRO A 101 0.27 -12.08 15.33
N THR A 102 1.40 -12.26 14.64
CA THR A 102 1.66 -11.75 13.28
C THR A 102 1.02 -12.58 12.17
N ASN A 103 0.40 -13.72 12.51
CA ASN A 103 -0.38 -14.58 11.62
C ASN A 103 -1.83 -14.66 12.15
N HIS A 104 -2.46 -13.51 12.28
CA HIS A 104 -3.79 -13.39 12.85
C HIS A 104 -4.79 -12.90 11.80
N ASN A 105 -5.92 -13.58 11.70
CA ASN A 105 -7.09 -13.08 11.01
C ASN A 105 -7.94 -12.31 12.02
N ASP A 106 -7.99 -10.99 11.87
CA ASP A 106 -8.88 -10.13 12.63
C ASP A 106 -10.25 -10.10 11.95
N ASN A 107 -11.31 -10.44 12.70
CA ASN A 107 -12.69 -10.45 12.22
C ASN A 107 -13.46 -9.17 12.60
N THR A 108 -12.77 -8.17 13.16
CA THR A 108 -13.37 -6.88 13.48
C THR A 108 -13.78 -6.18 12.20
N ALA A 109 -15.04 -5.73 12.12
CA ALA A 109 -15.54 -5.00 10.98
C ALA A 109 -14.73 -3.70 10.77
N CYS A 110 -14.00 -3.65 9.66
CA CYS A 110 -13.20 -2.51 9.25
C CYS A 110 -13.70 -1.93 7.93
N THR A 111 -13.47 -0.63 7.74
CA THR A 111 -13.69 0.07 6.47
C THR A 111 -12.40 0.77 6.07
N HIS A 112 -12.32 1.35 4.86
CA HIS A 112 -11.20 2.23 4.50
C HIS A 112 -10.99 3.38 5.50
N TYR A 113 -12.04 3.82 6.22
CA TYR A 113 -11.90 4.83 7.28
C TYR A 113 -11.20 4.30 8.54
N SER A 114 -11.30 3.00 8.81
CA SER A 114 -10.55 2.36 9.91
C SER A 114 -9.04 2.48 9.66
N TYR A 115 -8.60 2.40 8.40
CA TYR A 115 -7.21 2.63 8.02
C TYR A 115 -6.78 4.10 8.19
N LEU A 116 -7.64 5.08 7.89
CA LEU A 116 -7.33 6.49 8.15
C LEU A 116 -7.03 6.75 9.63
N ALA A 117 -7.74 6.08 10.55
CA ALA A 117 -7.45 6.14 11.97
C ALA A 117 -6.08 5.54 12.32
N THR A 118 -5.69 4.44 11.67
CA THR A 118 -4.35 3.85 11.78
C THR A 118 -3.28 4.83 11.32
N LYS A 119 -3.43 5.47 10.16
CA LYS A 119 -2.49 6.47 9.62
C LYS A 119 -2.29 7.67 10.55
N LEU A 120 -3.35 8.17 11.19
CA LEU A 120 -3.26 9.31 12.12
C LEU A 120 -2.45 9.00 13.37
N ASN A 121 -2.37 7.72 13.77
CA ASN A 121 -1.63 7.28 14.96
C ASN A 121 -0.16 6.92 14.67
N PHE A 122 0.22 6.72 13.41
CA PHE A 122 1.55 6.25 13.01
C PHE A 122 2.41 7.32 12.32
N THR A 123 2.44 8.53 12.88
CA THR A 123 3.17 9.68 12.30
C THR A 123 4.69 9.52 12.23
N SER A 124 5.26 8.53 12.95
CA SER A 124 6.70 8.22 12.95
C SER A 124 7.07 7.00 12.10
N LEU A 125 6.10 6.28 11.51
CA LEU A 125 6.36 5.10 10.67
C LEU A 125 6.34 5.43 9.18
N GLN A 126 7.21 4.77 8.41
CA GLN A 126 7.04 4.72 6.96
C GLN A 126 5.79 3.90 6.66
N MET A 127 4.86 4.46 5.88
CA MET A 127 3.63 3.76 5.50
C MET A 127 3.57 3.63 3.99
N LEU A 128 3.50 2.39 3.50
CA LEU A 128 3.17 2.10 2.11
C LEU A 128 1.73 1.62 2.05
N ASP A 129 0.94 2.29 1.24
CA ASP A 129 -0.40 1.87 0.86
C ASP A 129 -0.35 1.34 -0.56
N LEU A 130 -0.67 0.06 -0.74
CA LEU A 130 -0.75 -0.58 -2.03
C LEU A 130 -2.20 -0.90 -2.35
N GLU A 131 -2.77 -0.18 -3.31
CA GLU A 131 -4.13 -0.41 -3.77
C GLU A 131 -4.14 -1.26 -5.05
N ILE A 132 -4.90 -2.35 -5.01
CA ILE A 132 -5.07 -3.33 -6.07
C ILE A 132 -6.53 -3.25 -6.51
N ASN A 133 -6.83 -3.00 -7.78
CA ASN A 133 -8.20 -2.82 -8.25
C ASN A 133 -8.67 -4.06 -9.03
N ARG A 134 -9.86 -4.56 -8.70
CA ARG A 134 -10.54 -5.61 -9.47
C ARG A 134 -11.81 -5.03 -10.09
N ASN A 135 -12.04 -5.36 -11.37
CA ASN A 135 -13.37 -5.35 -11.96
C ASN A 135 -14.08 -6.70 -11.80
#